data_AF-A0A559L2C4-F1
#
_entry.id   AF-A0A559L2C4-F1
#
_cell.length_a   1.000
_cell.length_b   1.000
_cell.length_c   1.000
_cell.angle_alpha   90.00
_cell.angle_beta   90.00
_cell.angle_gamma   90.00
#
_symmetry.space_group_name_H-M   'P 1'
#
loop_
_entity.id
_entity.type
_entity.pdbx_description
1 polymer ?
#
loop_
_entity_poly.entity_id
_entity_poly.type
_entity_poly.pdbx_seq_one_letter_code
_entity_poly.pdbx_strand_id
1 'polypeptide(L)'
;MVTLRSHTLEKTRRSSWAFLPQEIRRMILEEISRQRRWGCASAVCKEWHALIAPKNLNRLELNRASAEGLKTIILQRHLIRRIHLNIELPSYACRRCQRVSGLWEPAKLIKKALRKLSGALETWEPTDRITLELNVYSPSDPDHWFKNHLYGFNHEDDGNLLEKQKTWDDPKHGWVKGKQVTLPNAASILQLFKTISPEIAAGAKPAQVPAVKGIVIRRQMRRRINPSTLCILLERFPNVESIDYEPWRVLCHSLDENGLIYGRHDLMMQVLLRKLPQHVRSVTIFEDFNEQIMEAIRNDMDPSIISMSMQIETRRFTRSELGEAFAVKSRDLEHLSVAFMIDARDFLRSCKMLSDWPRLRSLILTAPIMT
;
A
#
# COMPACT_ATOMS: atom_id res chain seq x y z
N MET A 1 11.62 -83.22 -0.53
CA MET A 1 11.97 -82.17 0.46
C MET A 1 12.07 -80.85 -0.33
N VAL A 2 10.95 -80.16 -0.60
CA VAL A 2 10.30 -79.14 0.26
C VAL A 2 11.34 -78.08 0.64
N THR A 3 11.36 -76.86 0.09
CA THR A 3 10.30 -75.82 0.14
C THR A 3 10.43 -74.76 -0.97
N LEU A 4 9.29 -74.53 -1.63
CA LEU A 4 8.60 -73.25 -1.89
C LEU A 4 9.38 -72.05 -2.48
N ARG A 5 9.00 -71.77 -3.73
CA ARG A 5 9.04 -70.48 -4.43
C ARG A 5 8.67 -69.32 -3.49
N SER A 6 9.65 -68.46 -3.17
CA SER A 6 9.34 -67.11 -2.69
C SER A 6 9.05 -66.24 -3.91
N HIS A 7 7.77 -65.96 -4.12
CA HIS A 7 7.34 -64.85 -4.98
C HIS A 7 8.06 -63.58 -4.55
N THR A 8 8.90 -63.05 -5.44
CA THR A 8 9.35 -61.66 -5.44
C THR A 8 8.12 -60.77 -5.64
N LEU A 9 7.45 -60.44 -4.53
CA LEU A 9 6.60 -59.26 -4.48
C LEU A 9 7.52 -58.05 -4.49
N GLU A 10 7.86 -57.58 -5.68
CA GLU A 10 8.31 -56.21 -5.90
C GLU A 10 7.22 -55.28 -5.35
N LYS A 11 7.38 -54.85 -4.10
CA LYS A 11 6.69 -53.71 -3.54
C LYS A 11 7.13 -52.49 -4.32
N THR A 12 6.43 -52.21 -5.41
CA THR A 12 6.22 -50.85 -5.88
C THR A 12 5.77 -50.04 -4.66
N ARG A 13 6.66 -49.21 -4.12
CA ARG A 13 6.30 -48.19 -3.11
C ARG A 13 5.33 -47.21 -3.77
N ARG A 14 4.06 -47.58 -3.89
CA ARG A 14 2.97 -46.63 -4.14
C ARG A 14 3.04 -45.60 -3.02
N SER A 15 3.08 -44.31 -3.37
CA SER A 15 3.21 -43.24 -2.39
C SER A 15 2.11 -43.38 -1.34
N SER A 16 2.48 -43.35 -0.06
CA SER A 16 1.55 -43.41 1.08
C SER A 16 0.45 -42.33 0.98
N TRP A 17 0.75 -41.23 0.29
CA TRP A 17 -0.18 -40.16 -0.02
C TRP A 17 -1.45 -40.65 -0.74
N ALA A 18 -1.32 -41.51 -1.74
CA ALA A 18 -2.47 -41.99 -2.53
C ALA A 18 -3.44 -42.88 -1.74
N PHE A 19 -3.01 -43.42 -0.59
CA PHE A 19 -3.84 -44.25 0.30
C PHE A 19 -4.65 -43.43 1.30
N LEU A 20 -4.36 -42.14 1.46
CA LEU A 20 -5.14 -41.26 2.33
C LEU A 20 -6.47 -40.89 1.64
N PRO A 21 -7.60 -40.94 2.37
CA PRO A 21 -8.86 -40.38 1.90
C PRO A 21 -8.70 -38.93 1.42
N GLN A 22 -9.49 -38.53 0.43
CA GLN A 22 -9.38 -37.21 -0.19
C GLN A 22 -9.58 -36.09 0.84
N GLU A 23 -10.43 -36.30 1.83
CA GLU A 23 -10.72 -35.38 2.93
C GLU A 23 -9.46 -35.14 3.78
N ILE A 24 -8.76 -36.21 4.14
CA ILE A 24 -7.53 -36.13 4.93
C ILE A 24 -6.41 -35.46 4.14
N ARG A 25 -6.26 -35.82 2.85
CA ARG A 25 -5.31 -35.14 1.95
C ARG A 25 -5.59 -33.65 1.84
N ARG A 26 -6.86 -33.26 1.67
CA ARG A 26 -7.28 -31.86 1.60
C ARG A 26 -6.98 -31.12 2.91
N MET A 27 -7.30 -31.70 4.07
CA MET A 27 -6.99 -31.08 5.37
C MET A 27 -5.49 -30.84 5.55
N ILE A 28 -4.65 -31.82 5.17
CA ILE A 28 -3.19 -31.67 5.23
C ILE A 28 -2.72 -30.57 4.28
N LEU A 29 -3.19 -30.54 3.04
CA LEU A 29 -2.82 -29.51 2.07
C LEU A 29 -3.30 -28.11 2.46
N GLU A 30 -4.48 -28.02 3.07
CA GLU A 30 -4.98 -26.78 3.65
C GLU A 30 -4.06 -26.28 4.76
N GLU A 31 -3.63 -27.16 5.65
CA GLU A 31 -2.72 -26.79 6.73
C GLU A 31 -1.33 -26.41 6.22
N ILE A 32 -0.77 -27.16 5.28
CA ILE A 32 0.50 -26.82 4.60
C ILE A 32 0.37 -25.45 3.92
N SER A 33 -0.76 -25.17 3.28
CA SER A 33 -0.97 -23.89 2.60
C SER A 33 -1.17 -22.70 3.53
N ARG A 34 -1.47 -22.92 4.82
CA ARG A 34 -1.45 -21.87 5.84
C ARG A 34 -0.03 -21.51 6.25
N GLN A 35 0.93 -22.41 6.04
CA GLN A 35 2.33 -22.20 6.38
C GLN A 35 3.05 -21.47 5.23
N ARG A 36 3.69 -20.33 5.54
CA ARG A 36 4.25 -19.40 4.55
C ARG A 36 5.45 -19.91 3.72
N ARG A 37 6.05 -21.08 4.04
CA ARG A 37 7.36 -21.51 3.52
C ARG A 37 7.36 -22.77 2.63
N TRP A 38 6.25 -23.09 1.97
CA TRP A 38 6.16 -24.26 1.08
C TRP A 38 5.94 -23.90 -0.39
N GLY A 39 6.71 -22.93 -0.90
CA GLY A 39 6.69 -22.52 -2.31
C GLY A 39 6.85 -23.70 -3.29
N CYS A 40 7.67 -24.68 -2.92
CA CYS A 40 7.95 -25.88 -3.72
C CYS A 40 6.87 -26.97 -3.62
N ALA A 41 5.94 -26.90 -2.66
CA ALA A 41 4.92 -27.93 -2.49
C ALA A 41 3.95 -27.97 -3.69
N SER A 42 3.77 -26.85 -4.39
CA SER A 42 3.00 -26.79 -5.64
C SER A 42 3.63 -27.57 -6.79
N ALA A 43 4.89 -28.01 -6.68
CA ALA A 43 5.60 -28.77 -7.72
C ALA A 43 5.55 -30.31 -7.52
N VAL A 44 4.96 -30.80 -6.42
CA VAL A 44 4.98 -32.22 -6.06
C VAL A 44 4.14 -33.07 -7.01
N CYS A 45 2.88 -32.70 -7.23
CA CYS A 45 1.97 -33.34 -8.17
C CYS A 45 0.81 -32.41 -8.54
N LYS A 46 -0.04 -32.83 -9.50
CA LYS A 46 -1.19 -32.02 -9.95
C LYS A 46 -2.18 -31.68 -8.83
N GLU A 47 -2.41 -32.58 -7.88
CA GLU A 47 -3.30 -32.35 -6.74
C GLU A 47 -2.77 -31.24 -5.82
N TRP A 48 -1.48 -31.31 -5.48
CA TRP A 48 -0.84 -30.29 -4.64
C TRP A 48 -0.78 -28.95 -5.37
N HIS A 49 -0.47 -28.97 -6.66
CA HIS A 49 -0.48 -27.78 -7.51
C HIS A 49 -1.85 -27.08 -7.48
N ALA A 50 -2.93 -27.82 -7.69
CA ALA A 50 -4.29 -27.26 -7.75
C ALA A 50 -4.73 -26.55 -6.46
N LEU A 51 -4.26 -27.00 -5.28
CA LEU A 51 -4.64 -26.42 -3.99
C LEU A 51 -3.67 -25.35 -3.49
N ILE A 52 -2.37 -25.52 -3.75
CA ILE A 52 -1.31 -24.66 -3.20
C ILE A 52 -0.96 -23.52 -4.16
N ALA A 53 -0.89 -23.78 -5.47
CA ALA A 53 -0.48 -22.76 -6.44
C ALA A 53 -1.39 -21.51 -6.44
N PRO A 54 -2.73 -21.62 -6.34
CA PRO A 54 -3.59 -20.44 -6.27
C PRO A 54 -3.33 -19.57 -5.04
N LYS A 55 -2.86 -20.15 -3.93
CA LYS A 55 -2.53 -19.42 -2.69
C LYS A 55 -1.14 -18.80 -2.78
N ASN A 56 -0.15 -19.55 -3.27
CA ASN A 56 1.23 -19.08 -3.43
C ASN A 56 1.35 -17.98 -4.48
N LEU A 57 0.63 -18.11 -5.60
CA LEU A 57 0.72 -17.20 -6.74
C LEU A 57 -0.34 -16.09 -6.71
N ASN A 58 -1.18 -16.03 -5.67
CA ASN A 58 -2.19 -14.97 -5.54
C ASN A 58 -1.56 -13.58 -5.48
N ARG A 59 -0.42 -13.47 -4.78
CA ARG A 59 0.31 -12.24 -4.53
C ARG A 59 1.69 -12.34 -5.17
N LEU A 60 2.01 -11.39 -6.05
CA LEU A 60 3.33 -11.24 -6.62
C LEU A 60 4.00 -9.99 -6.05
N GLU A 61 5.21 -10.12 -5.53
CA GLU A 61 5.99 -8.97 -5.05
C GLU A 61 7.08 -8.62 -6.05
N LEU A 62 7.10 -7.35 -6.48
CA LEU A 62 8.03 -6.84 -7.46
C LEU A 62 9.00 -5.86 -6.81
N ASN A 63 10.30 -6.11 -6.90
CA ASN A 63 11.38 -5.24 -6.41
C ASN A 63 12.36 -4.93 -7.55
N ARG A 64 13.03 -3.77 -7.50
CA ARG A 64 14.17 -3.29 -8.36
C ARG A 64 14.14 -3.66 -9.87
N ALA A 65 14.30 -4.94 -10.22
CA ALA A 65 14.44 -5.50 -11.57
C ALA A 65 13.39 -6.56 -11.96
N SER A 66 12.51 -7.00 -11.06
CA SER A 66 11.68 -8.19 -11.26
C SER A 66 10.46 -8.02 -12.18
N ALA A 67 10.16 -6.79 -12.61
CA ALA A 67 9.07 -6.53 -13.55
C ALA A 67 9.26 -7.19 -14.92
N GLU A 68 10.49 -7.52 -15.35
CA GLU A 68 10.69 -8.25 -16.62
C GLU A 68 10.23 -9.71 -16.53
N GLY A 69 10.31 -10.34 -15.35
CA GLY A 69 9.85 -11.72 -15.14
C GLY A 69 8.34 -11.90 -15.28
N LEU A 70 7.56 -10.82 -15.12
CA LEU A 70 6.12 -10.83 -15.37
C LEU A 70 5.77 -11.16 -16.83
N LYS A 71 6.62 -10.79 -17.80
CA LYS A 71 6.40 -11.12 -19.21
C LYS A 71 6.42 -12.63 -19.44
N THR A 72 7.24 -13.35 -18.69
CA THR A 72 7.41 -14.80 -18.81
C THR A 72 6.34 -15.63 -18.09
N ILE A 73 5.60 -15.02 -17.15
CA ILE A 73 4.50 -15.69 -16.45
C ILE A 73 3.28 -15.67 -17.38
N ILE A 74 3.20 -16.59 -18.35
CA ILE A 74 2.07 -16.67 -19.29
C ILE A 74 1.00 -17.66 -18.77
N LEU A 75 1.42 -18.84 -18.32
CA LEU A 75 0.51 -19.95 -18.02
C LEU A 75 -0.25 -19.79 -16.69
N GLN A 76 0.26 -18.98 -15.76
CA GLN A 76 -0.27 -18.87 -14.39
C GLN A 76 -0.87 -17.49 -14.06
N ARG A 77 -1.04 -16.62 -15.07
CA ARG A 77 -1.56 -15.24 -14.89
C ARG A 77 -2.90 -15.21 -14.17
N HIS A 78 -3.80 -16.12 -14.54
CA HIS A 78 -5.15 -16.23 -13.97
C HIS A 78 -5.17 -16.50 -12.45
N LEU A 79 -4.07 -16.96 -11.86
CA LEU A 79 -3.93 -17.18 -10.41
C LEU A 79 -3.53 -15.89 -9.66
N ILE A 80 -2.91 -14.93 -10.36
CA ILE A 80 -2.41 -13.70 -9.78
C ILE A 80 -3.57 -12.72 -9.61
N ARG A 81 -3.82 -12.32 -8.36
CA ARG A 81 -4.87 -11.34 -8.01
C ARG A 81 -4.30 -10.05 -7.45
N ARG A 82 -3.11 -10.09 -6.86
CA ARG A 82 -2.45 -8.94 -6.25
C ARG A 82 -1.03 -8.81 -6.75
N ILE A 83 -0.66 -7.62 -7.21
CA ILE A 83 0.72 -7.26 -7.53
C ILE A 83 1.14 -6.19 -6.55
N HIS A 84 2.18 -6.46 -5.76
CA HIS A 84 2.80 -5.49 -4.87
C HIS A 84 4.04 -4.91 -5.54
N LEU A 85 3.97 -3.66 -5.98
CA LEU A 85 5.08 -2.94 -6.60
C LEU A 85 5.87 -2.19 -5.53
N ASN A 86 7.02 -2.73 -5.14
CA ASN A 86 7.97 -2.14 -4.20
C ASN A 86 9.03 -1.32 -4.95
N ILE A 87 8.94 0.00 -4.85
CA ILE A 87 9.89 0.94 -5.46
C ILE A 87 10.90 1.38 -4.40
N GLU A 88 12.12 0.88 -4.54
CA GLU A 88 13.21 1.25 -3.65
C GLU A 88 13.86 2.57 -4.11
N LEU A 89 13.89 3.52 -3.20
CA LEU A 89 14.58 4.80 -3.33
C LEU A 89 15.99 4.68 -2.75
N PRO A 90 16.97 5.46 -3.22
CA PRO A 90 18.30 5.51 -2.60
C PRO A 90 18.23 5.91 -1.12
N SER A 91 19.26 5.50 -0.37
CA SER A 91 19.50 6.00 0.99
C SER A 91 19.65 7.52 0.98
N TYR A 92 19.02 8.18 1.95
CA TYR A 92 19.13 9.64 2.11
C TYR A 92 20.24 10.01 3.11
N ALA A 93 20.66 11.27 3.04
CA ALA A 93 21.72 11.82 3.86
C ALA A 93 21.29 11.88 5.33
N CYS A 94 22.22 11.61 6.24
CA CYS A 94 22.02 11.80 7.66
C CYS A 94 23.21 12.56 8.25
N ARG A 95 22.94 13.77 8.77
CA ARG A 95 23.96 14.62 9.39
C ARG A 95 24.60 13.95 10.60
N ARG A 96 23.83 13.24 11.42
CA ARG A 96 24.33 12.54 12.63
C ARG A 96 25.20 11.33 12.30
N CYS A 97 24.99 10.71 11.13
CA CYS A 97 25.81 9.61 10.63
C CYS A 97 26.96 10.06 9.72
N GLN A 98 27.08 11.37 9.44
CA GLN A 98 27.99 11.90 8.42
C GLN A 98 27.82 11.23 7.04
N ARG A 99 26.60 10.73 6.74
CA ARG A 99 26.28 10.11 5.45
C ARG A 99 25.87 11.19 4.45
N VAL A 100 26.58 11.25 3.33
CA VAL A 100 26.23 12.09 2.18
C VAL A 100 25.37 11.27 1.21
N SER A 101 24.26 11.85 0.75
CA SER A 101 23.46 11.25 -0.34
C SER A 101 23.89 11.85 -1.65
N GLY A 102 23.97 11.03 -2.69
CA GLY A 102 24.07 11.52 -4.07
C GLY A 102 22.82 12.30 -4.48
N LEU A 103 22.93 13.06 -5.57
CA LEU A 103 21.79 13.68 -6.23
C LEU A 103 20.97 12.59 -6.93
N TRP A 104 19.70 12.45 -6.57
CA TRP A 104 18.79 11.56 -7.26
C TRP A 104 17.38 12.15 -7.27
N GLU A 105 16.64 11.79 -8.30
CA GLU A 105 15.29 12.28 -8.52
C GLU A 105 14.27 11.14 -8.31
N PRO A 106 13.52 11.14 -7.19
CA PRO A 106 12.50 10.12 -6.92
C PRO A 106 11.50 9.94 -8.05
N ALA A 107 11.13 11.05 -8.67
CA ALA A 107 10.23 11.10 -9.81
C ALA A 107 10.66 10.17 -10.95
N LYS A 108 11.96 10.19 -11.30
CA LYS A 108 12.52 9.38 -12.39
C LYS A 108 12.46 7.88 -12.10
N LEU A 109 12.76 7.48 -10.86
CA LEU A 109 12.71 6.06 -10.45
C LEU A 109 11.29 5.50 -10.50
N ILE A 110 10.33 6.27 -10.02
CA ILE A 110 8.92 5.87 -9.97
C ILE A 110 8.35 5.81 -11.38
N LYS A 111 8.65 6.80 -12.21
CA LYS A 111 8.30 6.78 -13.64
C LYS A 111 8.91 5.58 -14.36
N LYS A 112 10.15 5.19 -14.04
CA LYS A 112 10.80 4.00 -14.62
C LYS A 112 10.11 2.72 -14.16
N ALA A 113 9.80 2.58 -12.87
CA ALA A 113 9.12 1.41 -12.32
C ALA A 113 7.73 1.23 -12.92
N LEU A 114 6.93 2.31 -13.00
CA LEU A 114 5.60 2.28 -13.60
C LEU A 114 5.65 1.95 -15.10
N ARG A 115 6.62 2.48 -15.86
CA ARG A 115 6.81 2.11 -17.26
C ARG A 115 7.13 0.63 -17.44
N LYS A 116 8.01 0.07 -16.61
CA LYS A 116 8.33 -1.36 -16.64
C LYS A 116 7.11 -2.21 -16.31
N LEU A 117 6.34 -1.84 -15.28
CA LEU A 117 5.09 -2.50 -14.93
C LEU A 117 4.13 -2.48 -16.11
N SER A 118 3.92 -1.32 -16.74
CA SER A 118 3.03 -1.20 -17.91
C SER A 118 3.46 -2.12 -19.05
N GLY A 119 4.74 -2.13 -19.42
CA GLY A 119 5.24 -3.01 -20.48
C GLY A 119 5.21 -4.50 -20.12
N ALA A 120 5.20 -4.83 -18.82
CA ALA A 120 5.08 -6.22 -18.37
C ALA A 120 3.63 -6.73 -18.35
N LEU A 121 2.69 -5.81 -18.10
CA LEU A 121 1.25 -6.08 -18.04
C LEU A 121 0.52 -5.79 -19.37
N GLU A 122 1.26 -5.39 -20.41
CA GLU A 122 0.70 -5.05 -21.73
C GLU A 122 -0.07 -6.21 -22.36
N THR A 123 0.40 -7.44 -22.15
CA THR A 123 -0.23 -8.66 -22.70
C THR A 123 -1.28 -9.28 -21.78
N TRP A 124 -1.63 -8.62 -20.68
CA TRP A 124 -2.58 -9.15 -19.70
C TRP A 124 -3.99 -8.65 -20.01
N GLU A 125 -4.98 -9.52 -19.79
CA GLU A 125 -6.35 -9.24 -20.20
C GLU A 125 -7.16 -8.58 -19.08
N PRO A 126 -8.19 -7.78 -19.41
CA PRO A 126 -9.09 -7.19 -18.41
C PRO A 126 -9.79 -8.21 -17.50
N THR A 127 -9.90 -9.46 -17.93
CA THR A 127 -10.51 -10.58 -17.20
C THR A 127 -9.69 -11.04 -16.00
N ASP A 128 -8.39 -10.73 -15.97
CA ASP A 128 -7.47 -11.17 -14.91
C ASP A 128 -7.76 -10.50 -13.54
N ARG A 129 -8.50 -9.38 -13.51
CA ARG A 129 -8.95 -8.65 -12.31
C ARG A 129 -7.86 -8.47 -11.25
N ILE A 130 -6.85 -7.67 -11.56
CA ILE A 130 -5.68 -7.48 -10.70
C ILE A 130 -5.86 -6.27 -9.78
N THR A 131 -5.45 -6.40 -8.53
CA THR A 131 -5.22 -5.30 -7.61
C THR A 131 -3.73 -4.97 -7.55
N LEU A 132 -3.37 -3.73 -7.87
CA LEU A 132 -2.00 -3.22 -7.74
C LEU A 132 -1.86 -2.49 -6.40
N GLU A 133 -1.00 -3.00 -5.53
CA GLU A 133 -0.55 -2.34 -4.31
C GLU A 133 0.78 -1.64 -4.59
N LEU A 134 0.83 -0.33 -4.32
CA LEU A 134 2.03 0.48 -4.52
C LEU A 134 2.70 0.75 -3.17
N ASN A 135 4.01 0.54 -3.14
CA ASN A 135 4.83 0.92 -2.00
C ASN A 135 6.13 1.58 -2.48
N VAL A 136 6.55 2.63 -1.77
CA VAL A 136 7.78 3.36 -2.06
C VAL A 136 8.49 3.63 -0.74
N TYR A 137 9.75 3.21 -0.64
CA TYR A 137 10.53 3.27 0.59
C TYR A 137 12.00 3.53 0.30
N SER A 138 12.77 3.98 1.29
CA SER A 138 14.23 3.97 1.24
C SER A 138 14.76 2.87 2.15
N PRO A 139 15.82 2.13 1.76
CA PRO A 139 16.39 1.10 2.63
C PRO A 139 16.98 1.69 3.91
N SER A 140 17.24 3.01 3.95
CA SER A 140 17.72 3.72 5.14
C SER A 140 16.61 4.34 6.00
N ASP A 141 15.34 4.13 5.67
CA ASP A 141 14.22 4.52 6.54
C ASP A 141 14.39 3.92 7.96
N PRO A 142 14.63 2.61 8.14
CA PRO A 142 14.84 2.02 9.47
C PRO A 142 16.25 2.21 10.04
N ASP A 143 17.22 2.76 9.32
CA ASP A 143 18.60 2.89 9.82
C ASP A 143 18.71 3.88 10.99
N HIS A 144 17.81 4.86 11.05
CA HIS A 144 17.97 6.06 11.88
C HIS A 144 16.88 6.16 12.96
N TRP A 145 16.06 7.21 12.88
CA TRP A 145 14.99 7.52 13.83
C TRP A 145 13.81 6.56 13.75
N PHE A 146 13.61 5.89 12.62
CA PHE A 146 12.39 5.16 12.31
C PHE A 146 12.62 3.64 12.32
N LYS A 147 13.40 3.11 13.27
CA LYS A 147 13.74 1.67 13.33
C LYS A 147 12.52 0.73 13.39
N ASN A 148 11.44 1.19 14.01
CA ASN A 148 10.14 0.51 14.10
C ASN A 148 9.28 0.59 12.83
N HIS A 149 9.76 1.20 11.76
CA HIS A 149 9.02 1.45 10.53
C HIS A 149 9.44 0.49 9.40
N LEU A 150 9.06 -0.78 9.52
CA LEU A 150 9.65 -1.91 8.77
C LEU A 150 8.76 -2.48 7.66
N TYR A 151 7.96 -1.66 6.97
CA TYR A 151 7.06 -2.16 5.92
C TYR A 151 7.71 -2.12 4.53
N GLY A 152 7.42 -3.12 3.69
CA GLY A 152 8.04 -3.27 2.37
C GLY A 152 9.45 -3.87 2.37
N PHE A 153 9.92 -4.35 3.52
CA PHE A 153 11.13 -5.15 3.64
C PHE A 153 10.79 -6.65 3.63
N ASN A 154 11.81 -7.49 3.46
CA ASN A 154 11.77 -8.93 3.80
C ASN A 154 11.48 -9.21 5.30
N HIS A 155 10.93 -8.25 6.06
CA HIS A 155 10.75 -8.27 7.51
C HIS A 155 9.29 -8.36 7.98
N GLU A 156 8.30 -8.16 7.10
CA GLU A 156 6.89 -8.51 7.41
C GLU A 156 6.69 -10.01 7.66
N ASP A 157 7.70 -10.81 7.32
CA ASP A 157 7.76 -12.25 7.53
C ASP A 157 8.81 -12.69 8.55
N ASP A 158 9.40 -11.72 9.26
CA ASP A 158 10.37 -11.99 10.31
C ASP A 158 9.66 -11.97 11.67
N GLY A 159 9.15 -13.13 12.09
CA GLY A 159 8.43 -13.30 13.36
C GLY A 159 9.17 -12.83 14.61
N ASN A 160 10.46 -12.46 14.47
CA ASN A 160 11.33 -11.99 15.53
C ASN A 160 11.48 -10.46 15.57
N LEU A 161 10.59 -9.68 14.95
CA LEU A 161 10.61 -8.20 15.02
C LEU A 161 10.73 -7.66 16.44
N LEU A 162 10.00 -8.24 17.40
CA LEU A 162 10.06 -7.86 18.81
C LEU A 162 11.41 -8.19 19.47
N GLU A 163 12.06 -9.29 19.04
CA GLU A 163 13.40 -9.64 19.51
C GLU A 163 14.46 -8.72 18.93
N LYS A 164 14.36 -8.42 17.62
CA LYS A 164 15.22 -7.45 16.95
C LYS A 164 15.08 -6.08 17.58
N GLN A 165 13.87 -5.67 17.95
CA GLN A 165 13.65 -4.40 18.62
C GLN A 165 14.45 -4.29 19.92
N LYS A 166 14.52 -5.35 20.75
CA LYS A 166 15.30 -5.33 22.00
C LYS A 166 16.79 -5.04 21.78
N THR A 167 17.31 -5.36 20.58
CA THR A 167 18.71 -5.14 20.22
C THR A 167 19.00 -3.73 19.69
N TRP A 168 17.98 -2.89 19.45
CA TRP A 168 18.19 -1.56 18.93
C TRP A 168 18.74 -0.62 20.00
N ASP A 169 20.02 -0.29 19.87
CA ASP A 169 20.70 0.70 20.69
C ASP A 169 21.42 1.69 19.76
N ASP A 170 20.84 2.87 19.62
CA ASP A 170 21.35 3.95 18.78
C ASP A 170 21.02 5.30 19.43
N PRO A 171 21.78 5.69 20.46
CA PRO A 171 21.54 6.92 21.21
C PRO A 171 21.58 8.15 20.30
N LYS A 172 22.34 8.11 19.19
CA LYS A 172 22.41 9.19 18.20
C LYS A 172 21.07 9.44 17.51
N HIS A 173 20.17 8.46 17.45
CA HIS A 173 18.84 8.60 16.87
C HIS A 173 17.73 8.35 17.90
N GLY A 174 18.05 8.52 19.19
CA GLY A 174 17.06 8.45 20.26
C GLY A 174 16.62 7.04 20.63
N TRP A 175 17.38 6.00 20.26
CA TRP A 175 17.05 4.61 20.62
C TRP A 175 17.97 4.12 21.73
N VAL A 176 17.40 3.68 22.84
CA VAL A 176 18.13 3.10 23.97
C VAL A 176 17.43 1.81 24.40
N LYS A 177 18.17 0.69 24.40
CA LYS A 177 17.64 -0.64 24.82
C LYS A 177 16.28 -1.00 24.18
N GLY A 178 16.14 -0.73 22.88
CA GLY A 178 14.95 -1.05 22.08
C GLY A 178 13.77 -0.09 22.22
N LYS A 179 13.91 0.99 23.00
CA LYS A 179 12.90 2.04 23.16
C LYS A 179 13.36 3.34 22.52
N GLN A 180 12.45 4.01 21.84
CA GLN A 180 12.68 5.37 21.37
C GLN A 180 12.45 6.34 22.53
N VAL A 181 13.54 6.88 23.07
CA VAL A 181 13.56 7.82 24.21
C VAL A 181 13.63 9.28 23.76
N THR A 182 14.00 9.53 22.51
CA THR A 182 14.02 10.88 21.92
C THR A 182 13.27 10.87 20.59
N LEU A 183 12.39 11.84 20.42
CA LEU A 183 11.60 11.99 19.20
C LEU A 183 12.45 12.51 18.02
N PRO A 184 12.10 12.13 16.79
CA PRO A 184 12.77 12.66 15.60
C PRO A 184 12.52 14.15 15.41
N ASN A 185 13.50 14.85 14.84
CA ASN A 185 13.31 16.24 14.41
C ASN A 185 12.43 16.34 13.15
N ALA A 186 11.86 17.53 12.91
CA ALA A 186 10.93 17.79 11.82
C ALA A 186 11.55 17.47 10.45
N ALA A 187 12.83 17.81 10.24
CA ALA A 187 13.52 17.50 8.98
C ALA A 187 13.56 15.99 8.68
N SER A 188 13.79 15.15 9.70
CA SER A 188 13.81 13.68 9.55
C SER A 188 12.41 13.14 9.24
N ILE A 189 11.39 13.69 9.89
CA ILE A 189 9.99 13.33 9.65
C ILE A 189 9.55 13.73 8.24
N LEU A 190 9.79 14.97 7.84
CA LEU A 190 9.46 15.47 6.49
C LEU A 190 10.20 14.69 5.39
N GLN A 191 11.42 14.22 5.67
CA GLN A 191 12.17 13.35 4.77
C GLN A 191 11.51 11.97 4.62
N LEU A 192 11.06 11.36 5.71
CA LEU A 192 10.32 10.08 5.67
C LEU A 192 9.01 10.22 4.90
N PHE A 193 8.28 11.33 5.14
CA PHE A 193 7.00 11.65 4.52
C PHE A 193 7.11 12.51 3.26
N LYS A 194 8.25 12.46 2.58
CA LYS A 194 8.47 13.27 1.39
C LYS A 194 7.41 12.97 0.32
N THR A 195 6.82 14.03 -0.24
CA THR A 195 5.88 13.91 -1.36
C THR A 195 6.59 13.42 -2.59
N ILE A 196 6.03 12.37 -3.15
CA ILE A 196 6.36 11.84 -4.47
C ILE A 196 5.46 12.51 -5.49
N SER A 197 6.06 13.06 -6.53
CA SER A 197 5.38 13.41 -7.75
C SER A 197 6.11 12.76 -8.92
N PRO A 198 5.48 11.87 -9.70
CA PRO A 198 6.05 11.40 -10.95
C PRO A 198 6.03 12.58 -11.92
N GLU A 199 7.21 13.04 -12.34
CA GLU A 199 7.32 13.99 -13.44
C GLU A 199 6.74 13.37 -14.71
N ILE A 200 5.55 13.80 -15.09
CA ILE A 200 5.04 13.55 -16.44
C ILE A 200 5.76 14.55 -17.34
N ALA A 201 6.39 14.07 -18.41
CA ALA A 201 6.83 14.98 -19.44
C ALA A 201 5.58 15.57 -20.08
N ALA A 202 5.46 16.90 -20.13
CA ALA A 202 4.31 17.56 -20.73
C ALA A 202 4.03 16.97 -22.13
N GLY A 203 2.81 16.48 -22.35
CA GLY A 203 2.33 16.01 -23.66
C GLY A 203 2.37 14.50 -23.93
N ALA A 204 3.05 13.67 -23.14
CA ALA A 204 3.08 12.22 -23.38
C ALA A 204 2.02 11.46 -22.57
N LYS A 205 1.01 10.88 -23.24
CA LYS A 205 0.03 10.00 -22.58
C LYS A 205 0.72 8.75 -22.01
N PRO A 206 0.41 8.35 -20.77
CA PRO A 206 1.01 7.16 -20.18
C PRO A 206 0.47 5.88 -20.85
N ALA A 207 1.31 4.85 -20.98
CA ALA A 207 0.88 3.53 -21.43
C ALA A 207 -0.21 2.98 -20.49
N GLN A 208 -1.32 2.54 -21.09
CA GLN A 208 -2.48 2.03 -20.37
C GLN A 208 -2.30 0.55 -20.00
N VAL A 209 -2.87 0.17 -18.86
CA VAL A 209 -2.81 -1.18 -18.30
C VAL A 209 -4.24 -1.63 -17.94
N PRO A 210 -4.99 -2.21 -18.89
CA PRO A 210 -6.40 -2.56 -18.70
C PRO A 210 -6.67 -3.69 -17.70
N ALA A 211 -5.66 -4.51 -17.38
CA ALA A 211 -5.79 -5.66 -16.45
C ALA A 211 -5.93 -5.25 -14.97
N VAL A 212 -5.51 -4.03 -14.62
CA VAL A 212 -5.58 -3.53 -13.24
C VAL A 212 -6.96 -2.95 -12.98
N LYS A 213 -7.66 -3.56 -12.01
CA LYS A 213 -9.00 -3.16 -11.56
C LYS A 213 -9.03 -2.56 -10.16
N GLY A 214 -8.00 -2.79 -9.35
CA GLY A 214 -7.89 -2.21 -8.02
C GLY A 214 -6.57 -1.50 -7.83
N ILE A 215 -6.57 -0.35 -7.16
CA ILE A 215 -5.36 0.36 -6.72
C ILE A 215 -5.36 0.45 -5.21
N VAL A 216 -4.25 0.08 -4.60
CA VAL A 216 -4.05 0.14 -3.14
C VAL A 216 -2.79 0.94 -2.84
N ILE A 217 -2.92 1.98 -2.03
CA ILE A 217 -1.80 2.71 -1.42
C ILE A 217 -2.06 2.67 0.09
N ARG A 218 -1.24 1.92 0.80
CA ARG A 218 -1.41 1.67 2.22
C ARG A 218 -0.72 2.73 3.07
N ARG A 219 -1.18 2.92 4.32
CA ARG A 219 -0.55 3.82 5.29
C ARG A 219 0.88 3.43 5.64
N GLN A 220 1.23 2.17 5.41
CA GLN A 220 2.60 1.74 5.65
C GLN A 220 3.58 2.29 4.60
N MET A 221 3.11 2.69 3.41
CA MET A 221 3.90 3.52 2.50
C MET A 221 4.08 4.90 3.13
N ARG A 222 5.29 5.18 3.61
CA ARG A 222 5.57 6.44 4.32
C ARG A 222 5.84 7.60 3.38
N ARG A 223 6.12 7.34 2.11
CA ARG A 223 6.19 8.42 1.13
C ARG A 223 4.79 8.88 0.74
N ARG A 224 4.58 10.19 0.66
CA ARG A 224 3.26 10.74 0.34
C ARG A 224 3.01 10.74 -1.15
N ILE A 225 1.81 10.36 -1.54
CA ILE A 225 1.26 10.66 -2.85
C ILE A 225 0.20 11.73 -2.61
N ASN A 226 0.30 12.89 -3.27
CA ASN A 226 -0.76 13.89 -3.16
C ASN A 226 -1.92 13.52 -4.11
N PRO A 227 -3.13 14.10 -3.92
CA PRO A 227 -4.29 13.69 -4.71
C PRO A 227 -4.16 13.96 -6.22
N SER A 228 -3.46 15.04 -6.60
CA SER A 228 -3.18 15.35 -8.01
C SER A 228 -2.26 14.30 -8.65
N THR A 229 -1.24 13.86 -7.93
CA THR A 229 -0.36 12.75 -8.33
C THR A 229 -1.15 11.46 -8.44
N LEU A 230 -2.10 11.20 -7.54
CA LEU A 230 -2.97 10.03 -7.65
C LEU A 230 -3.82 10.07 -8.92
N CYS A 231 -4.39 11.23 -9.29
CA CYS A 231 -5.13 11.39 -10.56
C CYS A 231 -4.27 10.95 -11.75
N ILE A 232 -3.04 11.45 -11.79
CA ILE A 232 -2.05 11.15 -12.83
C ILE A 232 -1.73 9.65 -12.89
N LEU A 233 -1.64 8.99 -11.73
CA LEU A 233 -1.40 7.55 -11.67
C LEU A 233 -2.61 6.77 -12.22
N LEU A 234 -3.83 7.20 -11.90
CA LEU A 234 -5.06 6.55 -12.34
C LEU A 234 -5.27 6.62 -13.86
N GLU A 235 -4.71 7.62 -14.55
CA GLU A 235 -4.73 7.68 -16.04
C GLU A 235 -4.11 6.46 -16.72
N ARG A 236 -3.25 5.69 -16.02
CA ARG A 236 -2.66 4.43 -16.50
C ARG A 236 -3.63 3.25 -16.44
N PHE A 237 -4.67 3.31 -15.63
CA PHE A 237 -5.49 2.16 -15.28
C PHE A 237 -6.94 2.41 -15.71
N PRO A 238 -7.26 2.25 -17.02
CA PRO A 238 -8.53 2.66 -17.58
C PRO A 238 -9.74 1.84 -17.11
N ASN A 239 -9.52 0.70 -16.45
CA ASN A 239 -10.56 -0.20 -15.96
C ASN A 239 -10.59 -0.30 -14.42
N VAL A 240 -10.07 0.71 -13.72
CA VAL A 240 -10.03 0.71 -12.25
C VAL A 240 -11.44 0.80 -11.67
N GLU A 241 -11.84 -0.23 -10.94
CA GLU A 241 -13.15 -0.35 -10.28
C GLU A 241 -13.07 -0.03 -8.77
N SER A 242 -11.90 -0.22 -8.13
CA SER A 242 -11.70 0.02 -6.70
C SER A 242 -10.43 0.80 -6.37
N ILE A 243 -10.52 1.70 -5.40
CA ILE A 243 -9.39 2.52 -4.92
C ILE A 243 -9.35 2.45 -3.39
N ASP A 244 -8.27 1.92 -2.83
CA ASP A 244 -7.95 1.99 -1.41
C ASP A 244 -6.76 2.92 -1.22
N TYR A 245 -7.00 4.07 -0.59
CA TYR A 245 -6.01 5.13 -0.45
C TYR A 245 -5.90 5.55 1.01
N GLU A 246 -4.79 5.22 1.65
CA GLU A 246 -4.57 5.45 3.08
C GLU A 246 -3.47 6.51 3.29
N PRO A 247 -3.73 7.81 3.03
CA PRO A 247 -2.71 8.85 3.15
C PRO A 247 -2.40 9.23 4.61
N TRP A 248 -1.18 9.69 4.84
CA TRP A 248 -0.81 10.36 6.08
C TRP A 248 -1.36 11.79 6.14
N ARG A 249 -1.91 12.19 7.28
CA ARG A 249 -2.40 13.55 7.57
C ARG A 249 -1.33 14.60 7.32
N VAL A 250 -1.69 15.64 6.58
CA VAL A 250 -0.76 16.71 6.16
C VAL A 250 -0.05 17.32 7.36
N LEU A 251 1.26 17.06 7.41
CA LEU A 251 2.17 17.47 8.49
C LEU A 251 2.54 18.96 8.41
N CYS A 252 2.57 19.53 7.20
CA CYS A 252 2.87 20.93 6.95
C CYS A 252 2.28 21.33 5.59
N HIS A 253 1.53 22.42 5.54
CA HIS A 253 1.11 23.07 4.30
C HIS A 253 2.16 24.09 3.89
N SER A 254 2.68 24.03 2.66
CA SER A 254 3.43 25.16 2.12
C SER A 254 2.49 26.35 1.89
N LEU A 255 3.00 27.57 2.00
CA LEU A 255 2.29 28.78 1.62
C LEU A 255 2.07 28.81 0.10
N ASP A 256 0.94 29.34 -0.32
CA ASP A 256 0.81 29.89 -1.67
C ASP A 256 1.19 31.38 -1.68
N GLU A 257 1.20 31.99 -2.86
CA GLU A 257 1.54 33.40 -3.08
C GLU A 257 0.60 34.37 -2.32
N ASN A 258 -0.53 33.87 -1.81
CA ASN A 258 -1.55 34.64 -1.10
C ASN A 258 -1.55 34.40 0.43
N GLY A 259 -0.59 33.63 0.96
CA GLY A 259 -0.45 33.41 2.40
C GLY A 259 -1.55 32.54 3.02
N LEU A 260 -2.36 31.82 2.23
CA LEU A 260 -3.41 30.95 2.75
C LEU A 260 -2.91 29.51 2.89
N ILE A 261 -3.07 29.01 4.11
CA ILE A 261 -2.49 27.76 4.61
C ILE A 261 -3.46 26.59 4.48
N TYR A 262 -4.74 26.90 4.64
CA TYR A 262 -5.82 25.93 4.74
C TYR A 262 -6.49 25.78 3.38
N GLY A 263 -6.50 24.57 2.83
CA GLY A 263 -7.33 24.24 1.68
C GLY A 263 -6.63 23.54 0.53
N ARG A 264 -5.29 23.51 0.41
CA ARG A 264 -4.67 22.83 -0.75
C ARG A 264 -4.93 21.33 -0.78
N HIS A 265 -4.77 20.62 0.34
CA HIS A 265 -4.99 19.17 0.34
C HIS A 265 -6.46 18.81 0.15
N ASP A 266 -7.37 19.47 0.89
CA ASP A 266 -8.81 19.25 0.76
C ASP A 266 -9.31 19.64 -0.64
N LEU A 267 -8.84 20.75 -1.21
CA LEU A 267 -9.13 21.14 -2.59
C LEU A 267 -8.58 20.13 -3.59
N MET A 268 -7.35 19.65 -3.41
CA MET A 268 -6.77 18.60 -4.26
C MET A 268 -7.57 17.30 -4.15
N MET A 269 -8.07 16.95 -2.96
CA MET A 269 -8.98 15.81 -2.77
C MET A 269 -10.29 16.02 -3.51
N GLN A 270 -10.90 17.21 -3.43
CA GLN A 270 -12.09 17.54 -4.23
C GLN A 270 -11.82 17.40 -5.74
N VAL A 271 -10.65 17.87 -6.21
CA VAL A 271 -10.22 17.70 -7.60
C VAL A 271 -10.09 16.23 -7.95
N LEU A 272 -9.48 15.41 -7.09
CA LEU A 272 -9.40 13.97 -7.28
C LEU A 272 -10.79 13.35 -7.42
N LEU A 273 -11.72 13.64 -6.49
CA LEU A 273 -13.08 13.10 -6.51
C LEU A 273 -13.82 13.42 -7.82
N ARG A 274 -13.67 14.64 -8.33
CA ARG A 274 -14.24 15.06 -9.62
C ARG A 274 -13.60 14.35 -10.81
N LYS A 275 -12.30 14.02 -10.72
CA LYS A 275 -11.54 13.33 -11.77
C LYS A 275 -11.61 11.81 -11.70
N LEU A 276 -12.15 11.24 -10.64
CA LEU A 276 -12.31 9.78 -10.53
C LEU A 276 -13.19 9.26 -11.68
N PRO A 277 -12.75 8.23 -12.41
CA PRO A 277 -13.52 7.65 -13.50
C PRO A 277 -14.93 7.23 -13.06
N GLN A 278 -15.92 7.38 -13.94
CA GLN A 278 -17.33 7.07 -13.64
C GLN A 278 -17.59 5.58 -13.38
N HIS A 279 -16.70 4.70 -13.83
CA HIS A 279 -16.80 3.25 -13.62
C HIS A 279 -16.16 2.79 -12.31
N VAL A 280 -15.54 3.69 -11.54
CA VAL A 280 -15.09 3.38 -10.17
C VAL A 280 -16.33 3.13 -9.32
N ARG A 281 -16.35 1.98 -8.63
CA ARG A 281 -17.48 1.53 -7.81
C ARG A 281 -17.17 1.60 -6.33
N SER A 282 -15.90 1.46 -5.95
CA SER A 282 -15.46 1.38 -4.56
C SER A 282 -14.34 2.36 -4.28
N VAL A 283 -14.52 3.18 -3.24
CA VAL A 283 -13.49 4.09 -2.73
C VAL A 283 -13.37 3.92 -1.22
N THR A 284 -12.18 3.54 -0.78
CA THR A 284 -11.79 3.50 0.63
C THR A 284 -10.71 4.52 0.87
N ILE A 285 -10.92 5.41 1.82
CA ILE A 285 -9.93 6.38 2.28
C ILE A 285 -9.77 6.27 3.78
N PHE A 286 -8.52 6.16 4.22
CA PHE A 286 -8.16 6.18 5.63
C PHE A 286 -7.07 7.21 5.84
N GLU A 287 -7.39 8.35 6.45
CA GLU A 287 -6.31 9.27 6.81
C GLU A 287 -5.61 8.79 8.08
N ASP A 288 -4.35 8.39 7.95
CA ASP A 288 -3.52 7.97 9.08
C ASP A 288 -2.84 9.15 9.75
N PHE A 289 -2.66 9.07 11.06
CA PHE A 289 -1.98 10.07 11.87
C PHE A 289 -1.30 9.41 13.06
N ASN A 290 -0.20 10.02 13.52
CA ASN A 290 0.50 9.56 14.71
C ASN A 290 0.76 10.76 15.61
N GLU A 291 0.16 10.77 16.80
CA GLU A 291 0.21 11.91 17.72
C GLU A 291 1.64 12.27 18.13
N GLN A 292 2.50 11.27 18.38
CA GLN A 292 3.90 11.50 18.75
C GLN A 292 4.71 12.15 17.62
N ILE A 293 4.48 11.73 16.37
CA ILE A 293 5.10 12.35 15.19
C ILE A 293 4.60 13.78 15.01
N MET A 294 3.29 14.02 15.18
CA MET A 294 2.72 15.35 15.06
C MET A 294 3.24 16.30 16.14
N GLU A 295 3.35 15.82 17.38
CA GLU A 295 3.92 16.55 18.51
C GLU A 295 5.42 16.82 18.30
N ALA A 296 6.18 15.85 17.79
CA ALA A 296 7.60 16.02 17.48
C ALA A 296 7.84 17.16 16.47
N ILE A 297 7.02 17.23 15.41
CA ILE A 297 7.11 18.34 14.44
C ILE A 297 6.73 19.67 15.09
N ARG A 298 5.67 19.69 15.90
CA ARG A 298 5.22 20.90 16.61
C ARG A 298 6.31 21.45 17.54
N ASN A 299 7.05 20.58 18.22
CA ASN A 299 8.05 21.02 19.19
C ASN A 299 9.36 21.48 18.52
N ASP A 300 9.64 21.00 17.29
CA ASP A 300 10.88 21.30 16.56
C ASP A 300 10.74 22.46 15.57
N MET A 301 9.52 22.75 15.08
CA MET A 301 9.25 23.83 14.12
C MET A 301 9.03 25.17 14.83
N ASP A 302 9.33 26.27 14.13
CA ASP A 302 9.05 27.63 14.62
C ASP A 302 7.53 27.83 14.81
N PRO A 303 7.07 28.34 15.97
CA PRO A 303 5.66 28.64 16.25
C PRO A 303 4.95 29.49 15.17
N SER A 304 5.68 30.38 14.50
CA SER A 304 5.16 31.18 13.37
C SER A 304 4.85 30.32 12.14
N ILE A 305 5.57 29.21 11.93
CA ILE A 305 5.29 28.23 10.87
C ILE A 305 4.15 27.30 11.31
N ILE A 306 4.01 27.01 12.60
CA ILE A 306 3.00 26.09 13.17
C ILE A 306 1.59 26.70 13.13
N SER A 307 1.43 27.99 13.49
CA SER A 307 0.15 28.71 13.32
C SER A 307 -0.33 28.69 11.87
N MET A 308 0.61 28.47 10.95
CA MET A 308 0.47 28.46 9.51
C MET A 308 0.53 27.08 8.86
N SER A 309 0.46 25.93 9.55
CA SER A 309 0.67 24.68 8.80
C SER A 309 0.05 23.41 9.36
N MET A 310 -0.64 23.49 10.49
CA MET A 310 -0.79 22.31 11.34
C MET A 310 -2.19 22.19 11.93
N GLN A 311 -3.07 21.42 11.25
CA GLN A 311 -4.23 20.79 11.91
C GLN A 311 -3.75 19.61 12.77
N ILE A 312 -2.96 19.89 13.81
CA ILE A 312 -2.51 18.87 14.79
C ILE A 312 -3.59 18.61 15.85
N GLU A 313 -4.67 19.39 15.88
CA GLU A 313 -5.70 19.14 16.88
C GLU A 313 -6.17 17.68 16.81
N THR A 314 -6.35 17.10 18.00
CA THR A 314 -7.00 15.80 18.22
C THR A 314 -8.35 15.71 17.48
N ARG A 315 -8.93 16.86 17.12
CA ARG A 315 -10.02 17.01 16.18
C ARG A 315 -9.52 17.66 14.89
N ARG A 316 -9.28 16.85 13.86
CA ARG A 316 -9.11 17.36 12.48
C ARG A 316 -10.24 18.35 12.18
N PHE A 317 -9.92 19.62 11.90
CA PHE A 317 -10.93 20.59 11.46
C PHE A 317 -11.23 20.34 9.99
N THR A 318 -12.19 19.46 9.72
CA THR A 318 -12.62 19.13 8.36
C THR A 318 -13.47 20.26 7.82
N ARG A 319 -13.09 20.81 6.67
CA ARG A 319 -13.94 21.75 5.93
C ARG A 319 -15.22 21.03 5.47
N SER A 320 -16.37 21.67 5.69
CA SER A 320 -17.67 21.10 5.31
C SER A 320 -17.74 20.79 3.80
N GLU A 321 -17.03 21.58 2.98
CA GLU A 321 -16.96 21.46 1.53
C GLU A 321 -16.32 20.13 1.08
N LEU A 322 -15.38 19.58 1.85
CA LEU A 322 -14.82 18.27 1.54
C LEU A 322 -15.85 17.16 1.83
N GLY A 323 -16.56 17.25 2.96
CA GLY A 323 -17.66 16.34 3.28
C GLY A 323 -18.75 16.35 2.22
N GLU A 324 -19.12 17.54 1.73
CA GLU A 324 -20.05 17.73 0.62
C GLU A 324 -19.55 17.07 -0.67
N ALA A 325 -18.27 17.27 -1.03
CA ALA A 325 -17.71 16.66 -2.24
C ALA A 325 -17.75 15.13 -2.20
N PHE A 326 -17.51 14.53 -1.04
CA PHE A 326 -17.71 13.08 -0.85
C PHE A 326 -19.17 12.68 -0.95
N ALA A 327 -20.10 13.45 -0.38
CA ALA A 327 -21.54 13.19 -0.47
C ALA A 327 -22.00 13.20 -1.94
N VAL A 328 -21.58 14.19 -2.73
CA VAL A 328 -21.86 14.25 -4.17
C VAL A 328 -21.27 13.04 -4.89
N LYS A 329 -19.99 12.72 -4.65
CA LYS A 329 -19.33 11.60 -5.34
C LYS A 329 -19.92 10.24 -4.97
N SER A 330 -20.43 10.08 -3.75
CA SER A 330 -21.00 8.83 -3.27
C SER A 330 -22.20 8.33 -4.08
N ARG A 331 -22.89 9.21 -4.82
CA ARG A 331 -24.01 8.84 -5.70
C ARG A 331 -23.62 7.93 -6.85
N ASP A 332 -22.36 8.03 -7.30
CA ASP A 332 -21.82 7.22 -8.38
C ASP A 332 -21.22 5.88 -7.89
N LEU A 333 -21.07 5.70 -6.57
CA LEU A 333 -20.35 4.60 -5.95
C LEU A 333 -21.29 3.52 -5.41
N GLU A 334 -20.80 2.28 -5.42
CA GLU A 334 -21.41 1.15 -4.71
C GLU A 334 -20.91 1.07 -3.26
N HIS A 335 -19.64 1.42 -3.02
CA HIS A 335 -19.01 1.33 -1.71
C HIS A 335 -18.18 2.58 -1.42
N LEU A 336 -18.48 3.26 -0.32
CA LEU A 336 -17.68 4.39 0.17
C LEU A 336 -17.27 4.15 1.63
N SER A 337 -15.97 4.25 1.90
CA SER A 337 -15.43 4.29 3.26
C SER A 337 -14.50 5.48 3.38
N VAL A 338 -14.75 6.40 4.31
CA VAL A 338 -13.91 7.57 4.57
C VAL A 338 -13.67 7.69 6.06
N ALA A 339 -12.53 7.17 6.50
CA ALA A 339 -12.12 7.17 7.89
C ALA A 339 -11.16 8.32 8.19
N PHE A 340 -11.45 9.07 9.27
CA PHE A 340 -10.66 10.19 9.80
C PHE A 340 -10.40 11.37 8.83
N MET A 341 -10.94 11.31 7.59
CA MET A 341 -10.73 12.34 6.59
C MET A 341 -11.82 13.44 6.55
N ILE A 342 -13.04 13.09 6.89
CA ILE A 342 -14.18 14.02 6.94
C ILE A 342 -14.98 13.76 8.22
N ASP A 343 -15.72 14.76 8.69
CA ASP A 343 -16.77 14.55 9.68
C ASP A 343 -18.02 14.00 8.97
N ALA A 344 -18.52 12.86 9.47
CA ALA A 344 -19.77 12.27 8.99
C ALA A 344 -20.95 13.24 9.01
N ARG A 345 -20.98 14.21 9.93
CA ARG A 345 -22.06 15.22 10.03
C ARG A 345 -22.12 16.09 8.78
N ASP A 346 -20.98 16.52 8.26
CA ASP A 346 -20.95 17.39 7.08
C ASP A 346 -21.36 16.62 5.83
N PHE A 347 -20.89 15.38 5.68
CA PHE A 347 -21.35 14.46 4.63
C PHE A 347 -22.88 14.29 4.66
N LEU A 348 -23.44 13.93 5.83
CA LEU A 348 -24.87 13.64 5.97
C LEU A 348 -25.76 14.89 5.83
N ARG A 349 -25.27 16.07 6.22
CA ARG A 349 -25.97 17.35 5.96
C ARG A 349 -26.13 17.58 4.46
N SER A 350 -25.07 17.37 3.68
CA SER A 350 -25.13 17.47 2.22
C SER A 350 -26.05 16.41 1.61
N CYS A 351 -26.11 15.20 2.17
CA CYS A 351 -27.06 14.18 1.75
C CYS A 351 -28.52 14.61 1.87
N LYS A 352 -28.90 15.44 2.85
CA LYS A 352 -30.29 15.91 2.97
C LYS A 352 -30.76 16.73 1.76
N MET A 353 -29.82 17.31 1.03
CA MET A 353 -30.08 18.08 -0.19
C MET A 353 -30.04 17.23 -1.46
N LEU A 354 -29.64 15.95 -1.35
CA LEU A 354 -29.47 15.02 -2.46
C LEU A 354 -30.57 13.95 -2.39
N SER A 355 -31.29 13.73 -3.49
CA SER A 355 -32.51 12.92 -3.44
C SER A 355 -32.28 11.40 -3.47
N ASP A 356 -31.23 10.91 -4.16
CA ASP A 356 -31.09 9.46 -4.45
C ASP A 356 -29.64 8.93 -4.50
N TRP A 357 -29.46 7.70 -3.98
CA TRP A 357 -28.27 6.84 -4.10
C TRP A 357 -28.63 5.48 -4.72
N PRO A 358 -28.82 5.39 -6.04
CA PRO A 358 -29.34 4.19 -6.68
C PRO A 358 -28.39 2.98 -6.62
N ARG A 359 -27.11 3.20 -6.30
CA ARG A 359 -26.05 2.17 -6.35
C ARG A 359 -25.38 1.90 -5.01
N LEU A 360 -25.49 2.80 -4.03
CA LEU A 360 -24.72 2.73 -2.79
C LEU A 360 -25.20 1.55 -1.93
N ARG A 361 -24.29 0.63 -1.62
CA ARG A 361 -24.52 -0.59 -0.84
C ARG A 361 -23.87 -0.54 0.54
N SER A 362 -22.75 0.17 0.68
CA SER A 362 -22.09 0.35 1.97
C SER A 362 -21.51 1.74 2.14
N LEU A 363 -21.67 2.29 3.35
CA LEU A 363 -21.12 3.58 3.75
C LEU A 363 -20.44 3.44 5.12
N ILE A 364 -19.18 3.84 5.21
CA ILE A 364 -18.41 3.89 6.46
C ILE A 364 -17.83 5.29 6.59
N LEU A 365 -18.11 5.96 7.72
CA LEU A 365 -17.66 7.32 7.99
C LEU A 365 -17.19 7.42 9.45
N THR A 366 -16.31 8.37 9.73
CA THR A 366 -15.92 8.71 11.11
C THR A 366 -16.69 9.93 11.60
N ALA A 367 -17.18 9.88 12.83
CA ALA A 367 -17.76 11.04 13.53
C ALA A 367 -16.94 11.31 14.79
N PRO A 368 -16.57 12.58 15.09
CA PRO A 368 -15.84 12.93 16.32
C PRO A 368 -16.58 12.61 17.62
N ILE A 369 -17.87 12.28 17.57
CA ILE A 369 -18.71 11.88 18.71
C ILE A 369 -18.55 10.39 19.06
N MET A 370 -17.96 9.58 18.16
CA MET A 370 -17.83 8.13 18.33
C MET A 370 -16.40 7.67 18.69
N THR A 371 -15.50 8.61 18.98
CA THR A 371 -14.12 8.40 19.45
C THR A 371 -13.90 9.24 20.68
#